data_AF-A0A7C7K4C8-F1
#
_entry.id   AF-A0A7C7K4C8-F1
#
_cell.length_a   1.000
_cell.length_b   1.000
_cell.length_c   1.000
_cell.angle_alpha   90.00
_cell.angle_beta   90.00
_cell.angle_gamma   90.00
#
_symmetry.space_group_name_H-M   'P 1'
#
loop_
_entity.id
_entity.type
_entity.pdbx_description
1 polymer ?
#
loop_
_entity_poly.entity_id
_entity_poly.type
_entity_poly.pdbx_seq_one_letter_code
_entity_poly.pdbx_strand_id
1 'polypeptide(L)'
;MSIDVSQFHSIFFEESFEGLDIMESGLLSMSQGEIDDDTVNGIFRAAHSIKGGAGTFGFSNISEFTHGLETLLDQIRNGEREATDDVI
;
A
#
# COMPACT_ATOMS: atom_id res chain seq x y z
N MET A 1 -30.28 -9.82 8.84
CA MET A 1 -29.86 -8.43 9.14
C MET A 1 -28.63 -8.17 8.29
N SER A 2 -28.75 -7.37 7.23
CA SER A 2 -27.59 -6.93 6.46
C SER A 2 -26.88 -5.85 7.26
N ILE A 3 -25.60 -6.03 7.55
CA ILE A 3 -24.78 -4.95 8.13
C ILE A 3 -24.61 -3.91 7.02
N ASP A 4 -25.01 -2.68 7.30
CA ASP A 4 -24.69 -1.55 6.42
C ASP A 4 -23.21 -1.22 6.61
N VAL A 5 -22.40 -1.61 5.62
CA VAL A 5 -20.94 -1.40 5.65
C VAL A 5 -20.56 0.06 5.38
N SER A 6 -21.49 0.89 4.90
CA SER A 6 -21.21 2.28 4.55
C SER A 6 -20.82 3.14 5.76
N GLN A 7 -21.27 2.77 6.96
CA GLN A 7 -20.88 3.43 8.21
C GLN A 7 -19.38 3.28 8.53
N PHE A 8 -18.69 2.31 7.93
CA PHE A 8 -17.27 2.08 8.14
C PHE A 8 -16.39 2.77 7.08
N HIS A 9 -16.99 3.41 6.06
CA HIS A 9 -16.22 4.09 5.03
C HIS A 9 -15.33 5.20 5.58
N SER A 10 -15.81 5.97 6.57
CA SER A 10 -14.99 7.04 7.16
C SER A 10 -13.73 6.49 7.82
N ILE A 11 -13.86 5.37 8.55
CA ILE A 11 -12.73 4.70 9.20
C ILE A 11 -11.78 4.15 8.15
N PHE A 12 -12.30 3.51 7.09
CA PHE A 12 -11.48 3.04 5.98
C PHE A 12 -10.67 4.17 5.34
N PHE A 13 -11.27 5.33 5.09
CA PHE A 13 -10.56 6.46 4.50
C PHE A 13 -9.51 7.01 5.46
N GLU A 14 -9.82 7.13 6.75
CA GLU A 14 -8.86 7.54 7.79
C GLU A 14 -7.64 6.59 7.84
N GLU A 15 -7.86 5.28 7.96
CA GLU A 15 -6.80 4.27 7.93
C GLU A 15 -6.03 4.26 6.61
N SER A 16 -6.71 4.54 5.49
CA SER A 16 -6.05 4.63 4.18
C SER A 16 -5.14 5.85 4.08
N PHE A 17 -5.51 6.97 4.67
CA PHE A 17 -4.64 8.15 4.72
C PHE A 17 -3.42 7.90 5.61
N GLU A 18 -3.58 7.26 6.76
CA GLU A 18 -2.43 6.84 7.59
C GLU A 18 -1.51 5.87 6.83
N GLY A 19 -2.10 4.93 6.09
CA GLY A 19 -1.34 4.03 5.21
C GLY A 19 -0.60 4.77 4.10
N LEU A 20 -1.21 5.80 3.51
CA LEU A 20 -0.58 6.65 2.49
C LEU A 20 0.60 7.43 3.06
N ASP A 21 0.51 7.96 4.27
CA ASP A 21 1.61 8.66 4.95
C ASP A 21 2.81 7.73 5.19
N ILE A 22 2.55 6.47 5.57
CA ILE A 22 3.59 5.44 5.71
C ILE A 22 4.24 5.14 4.36
N MET A 23 3.44 4.99 3.30
CA MET A 23 3.97 4.72 1.96
C MET A 23 4.80 5.89 1.44
N GLU A 24 4.33 7.14 1.59
CA GLU A 24 5.06 8.34 1.20
C GLU A 24 6.41 8.42 1.91
N SER A 25 6.42 8.28 3.23
CA SER A 25 7.65 8.33 4.03
C SER A 25 8.63 7.23 3.62
N GLY A 26 8.14 6.01 3.43
CA GLY A 26 8.96 4.88 3.01
C GLY A 26 9.54 5.07 1.61
N LEU A 27 8.74 5.52 0.64
CA LEU A 27 9.20 5.78 -0.73
C LEU A 27 10.25 6.91 -0.76
N LEU A 28 10.06 7.95 0.04
CA LEU A 28 11.05 9.03 0.18
C LEU A 28 12.38 8.51 0.77
N SER A 29 12.33 7.64 1.78
CA SER A 29 13.54 6.98 2.30
C SER A 29 14.23 6.12 1.24
N MET A 30 13.47 5.32 0.49
CA MET A 30 14.02 4.51 -0.60
C MET A 30 14.70 5.37 -1.67
N SER A 31 14.11 6.51 -2.05
CA SER A 31 14.71 7.47 -3.01
C SER A 31 16.01 8.11 -2.51
N GLN A 32 16.22 8.13 -1.19
CA GLN A 32 17.44 8.64 -0.55
C GLN A 32 18.51 7.55 -0.36
N GLY A 33 18.26 6.33 -0.83
CA GLY A 33 19.16 5.18 -0.75
C GLY A 33 18.93 4.27 0.46
N GLU A 34 17.92 4.53 1.29
CA GLU A 34 17.52 3.65 2.40
C GLU A 34 16.56 2.58 1.87
N ILE A 35 17.10 1.61 1.14
CA ILE A 35 16.36 0.47 0.60
C ILE A 35 16.70 -0.76 1.45
N ASP A 36 16.15 -0.80 2.66
CA ASP A 36 16.21 -1.96 3.54
C ASP A 36 14.87 -2.71 3.60
N ASP A 37 14.94 -3.96 4.06
CA ASP A 37 13.78 -4.86 4.15
C ASP A 37 12.67 -4.27 5.02
N ASP A 38 13.00 -3.52 6.07
CA ASP A 38 12.00 -2.96 6.99
C ASP A 38 11.20 -1.84 6.31
N THR A 39 11.87 -0.98 5.55
CA THR A 39 11.26 0.10 4.76
C THR A 39 10.33 -0.48 3.70
N VAL A 40 10.81 -1.42 2.88
CA VAL A 40 10.00 -2.07 1.83
C VAL A 40 8.82 -2.83 2.44
N ASN A 41 9.02 -3.54 3.55
CA ASN A 41 7.94 -4.26 4.23
C ASN A 41 6.89 -3.33 4.83
N GLY A 42 7.30 -2.14 5.32
CA GLY A 42 6.38 -1.11 5.81
C GLY A 42 5.41 -0.64 4.73
N ILE A 43 5.95 -0.27 3.56
CA ILE A 43 5.17 0.17 2.40
C ILE A 43 4.26 -0.96 1.90
N PHE A 44 4.80 -2.18 1.79
CA PHE A 44 4.03 -3.36 1.37
C PHE A 44 2.82 -3.62 2.27
N ARG A 45 3.00 -3.54 3.60
CA ARG A 45 1.90 -3.76 4.55
C ARG A 45 0.84 -2.67 4.47
N ALA A 46 1.24 -1.40 4.28
CA ALA A 46 0.31 -0.31 4.07
C ALA A 46 -0.54 -0.53 2.80
N ALA A 47 0.10 -0.87 1.67
CA ALA A 47 -0.58 -1.21 0.43
C ALA A 47 -1.54 -2.41 0.60
N HIS A 48 -1.10 -3.46 1.29
CA HIS A 48 -1.89 -4.66 1.58
C HIS A 48 -3.16 -4.35 2.36
N SER A 49 -3.06 -3.54 3.41
CA SER A 49 -4.20 -3.13 4.24
C SER A 49 -5.22 -2.32 3.44
N ILE A 50 -4.76 -1.35 2.64
CA ILE A 50 -5.64 -0.52 1.79
C ILE A 50 -6.35 -1.40 0.75
N LYS A 51 -5.64 -2.35 0.11
CA LYS A 51 -6.26 -3.33 -0.80
C LYS A 51 -7.36 -4.14 -0.12
N GLY A 52 -7.08 -4.66 1.07
CA GLY A 52 -8.02 -5.49 1.85
C GLY A 52 -9.28 -4.72 2.23
N GLY A 53 -9.13 -3.48 2.70
CA GLY A 53 -10.24 -2.57 2.98
C GLY A 53 -11.03 -2.24 1.71
N ALA A 54 -10.36 -1.85 0.64
CA ALA A 54 -11.00 -1.54 -0.64
C ALA A 54 -11.80 -2.72 -1.21
N GLY A 55 -11.26 -3.95 -1.10
CA GLY A 55 -11.95 -5.18 -1.50
C GLY A 55 -13.21 -5.45 -0.67
N THR A 56 -13.17 -5.13 0.63
CA THR A 56 -14.30 -5.30 1.56
C THR A 56 -15.46 -4.34 1.23
N PHE A 57 -15.15 -3.10 0.83
CA PHE A 57 -16.15 -2.08 0.51
C PHE A 57 -16.51 -2.01 -0.99
N GLY A 58 -15.90 -2.86 -1.82
CA GLY A 58 -16.19 -2.90 -3.27
C GLY A 58 -15.59 -1.73 -4.06
N PHE A 59 -14.55 -1.07 -3.54
CA PHE A 59 -13.82 -0.02 -4.23
C PHE A 59 -12.81 -0.63 -5.21
N SER A 60 -13.31 -1.16 -6.33
CA SER A 60 -12.52 -1.92 -7.32
C SER A 60 -11.29 -1.18 -7.80
N ASN A 61 -11.40 0.11 -8.14
CA ASN A 61 -10.28 0.89 -8.66
C ASN A 61 -9.14 1.00 -7.64
N ILE A 62 -9.48 1.17 -6.35
CA ILE A 62 -8.47 1.25 -5.27
C ILE A 62 -7.83 -0.13 -5.09
N SER A 63 -8.64 -1.20 -5.07
CA SER A 63 -8.16 -2.58 -4.88
C SER A 63 -7.23 -3.02 -6.02
N GLU A 64 -7.58 -2.72 -7.27
CA GLU A 64 -6.75 -3.04 -8.44
C GLU A 64 -5.43 -2.26 -8.44
N PHE A 65 -5.49 -0.97 -8.12
CA PHE A 65 -4.28 -0.13 -8.03
C PHE A 65 -3.31 -0.63 -6.96
N THR A 66 -3.80 -0.89 -5.74
CA THR A 66 -2.95 -1.34 -4.64
C THR A 66 -2.44 -2.77 -4.83
N HIS A 67 -3.15 -3.62 -5.55
CA HIS A 67 -2.63 -4.92 -5.99
C HIS A 67 -1.41 -4.76 -6.90
N GLY A 68 -1.47 -3.83 -7.87
CA GLY A 68 -0.33 -3.52 -8.74
C GLY A 68 0.88 -3.05 -7.93
N LEU A 69 0.65 -2.20 -6.93
CA LEU A 69 1.69 -1.73 -6.01
C LEU A 69 2.31 -2.87 -5.20
N GLU A 70 1.51 -3.77 -4.61
CA GLU A 70 2.02 -4.94 -3.90
C GLU A 70 2.88 -5.83 -4.80
N THR A 71 2.48 -6.01 -6.06
CA THR A 71 3.24 -6.84 -7.01
C THR A 71 4.62 -6.25 -7.28
N LEU A 72 4.70 -4.92 -7.44
CA LEU A 72 5.97 -4.22 -7.63
C LEU A 72 6.85 -4.29 -6.38
N LEU A 73 6.27 -4.06 -5.20
CA LEU A 73 6.99 -4.12 -3.92
C LEU A 73 7.46 -5.54 -3.59
N ASP A 74 6.70 -6.56 -3.94
CA ASP A 74 7.10 -7.96 -3.75
C ASP A 74 8.31 -8.32 -4.63
N GLN A 75 8.33 -7.85 -5.88
CA GLN A 75 9.50 -8.00 -6.76
C GLN A 75 10.75 -7.32 -6.19
N ILE A 76 10.60 -6.13 -5.61
CA ILE A 76 11.70 -5.42 -4.95
C ILE A 76 12.20 -6.21 -3.74
N ARG A 77 11.29 -6.64 -2.85
CA ARG A 77 11.63 -7.40 -1.64
C ARG A 77 12.31 -8.74 -1.94
N ASN A 78 11.91 -9.41 -3.02
CA ASN A 78 12.49 -10.68 -3.43
C ASN A 78 13.80 -10.52 -4.21
N GLY A 79 14.27 -9.28 -4.44
CA GLY A 79 15.47 -8.99 -5.24
C GLY A 79 15.29 -9.27 -6.74
N GLU A 80 14.05 -9.40 -7.20
CA GLU A 80 13.70 -9.64 -8.61
C GLU A 80 13.66 -8.33 -9.42
N ARG A 81 13.55 -7.19 -8.74
CA ARG A 81 13.54 -5.85 -9.33
C ARG A 81 14.41 -4.91 -8.49
N GLU A 82 15.24 -4.11 -9.17
CA GLU A 82 15.97 -3.03 -8.54
C GLU A 82 15.07 -1.80 -8.31
N ALA A 83 15.19 -1.20 -7.13
CA ALA A 83 14.45 -0.01 -6.72
C ALA A 83 15.17 1.26 -7.26
N THR A 84 14.92 1.58 -8.53
CA THR A 84 15.47 2.76 -9.21
C THR A 84 14.55 3.98 -9.09
N ASP A 85 15.06 5.18 -9.38
CA ASP A 85 14.27 6.43 -9.41
C ASP A 85 13.13 6.44 -10.45
N ASP A 86 13.16 5.54 -11.45
CA ASP A 86 12.04 5.38 -12.39
C ASP A 86 10.91 4.50 -11.80
N VAL A 87 11.22 3.73 -10.75
CA VAL A 87 10.31 2.81 -10.06
C VAL A 87 9.72 3.45 -8.79
N ILE A 88 10.49 4.29 -8.10
CA ILE A 88 10.13 5.03 -6.88
C ILE A 88 9.82 6.49 -7.22
#